data_AF-A0A535B7E4-F1
#
_entry.id   AF-A0A535B7E4-F1
#
_cell.length_a   1.000
_cell.length_b   1.000
_cell.length_c   1.000
_cell.angle_alpha   90.00
_cell.angle_beta   90.00
_cell.angle_gamma   90.00
#
_symmetry.space_group_name_H-M   'P 1'
#
loop_
_entity.id
_entity.type
_entity.pdbx_description
1 polymer ?
#
loop_
_entity_poly.entity_id
_entity_poly.type
_entity_poly.pdbx_seq_one_letter_code
_entity_poly.pdbx_strand_id
1 'polypeptide(L)'
;MHQYRSKRHYRQRGQLLIVAALAMAALIGLVAMTIDVGMLFENRRHFQNSADAMALAGADELPDNPGLAIQKAKSWGTNNGVSSSQIKDLEVRTTSYPNDTIYIQLEGQFNWIFARVLGKTSANVGAEAAARIGTMSGGNNMMPWALLQSDADCLDAQGHAKFGASCAVKIGAQSSIANGWRGALD
;
A
#
# COMPACT_ATOMS: atom_id res chain seq x y z
N MET A 1 58.06 19.05 63.53
CA MET A 1 57.95 17.94 62.55
C MET A 1 56.49 17.74 62.20
N HIS A 2 56.02 18.20 61.04
CA HIS A 2 54.65 17.96 60.57
C HIS A 2 54.72 17.54 59.10
N GLN A 3 54.52 16.25 58.82
CA GLN A 3 54.49 15.75 57.45
C GLN A 3 53.06 15.80 56.89
N TYR A 4 52.89 16.58 55.83
CA TYR A 4 51.64 16.69 55.09
C TYR A 4 51.52 15.50 54.12
N ARG A 5 50.73 14.50 54.50
CA ARG A 5 50.56 13.27 53.73
C ARG A 5 49.52 13.50 52.63
N SER A 6 49.97 13.86 51.42
CA SER A 6 49.08 14.02 50.26
C SER A 6 48.45 12.67 49.89
N LYS A 7 47.12 12.58 49.97
CA LYS A 7 46.36 11.43 49.47
C LYS A 7 46.26 11.54 47.94
N ARG A 8 47.01 10.70 47.22
CA ARG A 8 46.87 10.57 45.76
C ARG A 8 45.50 9.97 45.43
N HIS A 9 44.61 10.77 44.85
CA HIS A 9 43.36 10.33 44.23
C HIS A 9 43.65 9.59 42.92
N TYR A 10 44.04 8.31 42.99
CA TYR A 10 44.37 7.50 41.81
C TYR A 10 43.27 6.52 41.37
N ARG A 11 42.00 6.71 41.78
CA ARG A 11 40.97 5.66 41.64
C ARG A 11 39.77 5.96 40.75
N GLN A 12 39.67 7.12 40.08
CA GLN A 12 38.46 7.46 39.32
C GLN A 12 38.64 7.65 37.80
N ARG A 13 39.86 7.58 37.26
CA ARG A 13 40.08 7.78 35.82
C ARG A 13 39.68 6.59 34.93
N GLY A 14 39.63 5.37 35.48
CA GLY A 14 39.24 4.17 34.72
C GLY A 14 37.73 3.92 34.62
N GLN A 15 36.96 4.38 35.61
CA GLN A 15 35.51 4.14 35.68
C GLN A 15 34.74 4.92 34.60
N LEU A 16 35.20 6.12 34.27
CA LEU A 16 34.61 6.94 33.20
C LEU A 16 34.68 6.23 31.84
N LEU A 17 35.79 5.53 31.57
CA LEU A 17 35.98 4.80 30.30
C LEU A 17 34.98 3.66 30.17
N ILE A 18 34.71 2.92 31.25
CA ILE A 18 33.72 1.83 31.26
C ILE A 18 32.32 2.37 31.00
N VAL A 19 31.92 3.44 31.71
CA VAL A 19 30.59 4.06 31.53
C VAL A 19 30.45 4.63 30.11
N ALA A 20 31.48 5.29 29.59
CA ALA A 20 31.49 5.81 28.23
C ALA A 20 31.37 4.70 27.18
N ALA A 21 32.09 3.59 27.36
CA ALA A 21 32.01 2.43 26.47
C ALA A 21 30.61 1.79 26.49
N LEU A 22 30.00 1.63 27.66
CA LEU A 22 28.64 1.12 27.79
C LEU A 22 27.60 2.08 27.17
N ALA A 23 27.76 3.39 27.35
CA ALA A 23 26.89 4.38 26.74
C ALA A 23 26.99 4.37 25.21
N MET A 24 28.21 4.29 24.65
CA MET A 24 28.41 4.16 23.21
C MET A 24 27.78 2.87 22.67
N ALA A 25 27.98 1.74 23.35
CA ALA A 25 27.36 0.47 22.97
C ALA A 25 25.83 0.55 22.98
N ALA A 26 25.25 1.20 24.00
CA ALA A 26 23.80 1.42 24.08
C ALA A 26 23.29 2.28 22.92
N LEU A 27 23.98 3.39 22.59
CA LEU A 27 23.60 4.26 21.47
C LEU A 27 23.68 3.53 20.12
N ILE A 28 24.73 2.75 19.88
CA ILE A 28 24.86 1.93 18.67
C ILE A 28 23.73 0.90 18.60
N GLY A 29 23.38 0.27 19.72
CA GLY A 29 22.25 -0.65 19.81
C GLY A 29 20.92 -0.01 19.44
N LEU A 30 20.67 1.22 19.88
CA LEU A 30 19.45 1.96 19.52
C LEU A 30 19.41 2.32 18.03
N VAL A 31 20.53 2.76 17.45
CA VAL A 31 20.63 3.05 16.01
C VAL A 31 20.38 1.79 15.19
N ALA A 32 21.03 0.69 15.57
CA ALA A 32 20.87 -0.61 14.94
C ALA A 32 19.40 -1.10 14.97
N MET A 33 18.74 -0.99 16.12
CA MET A 33 17.31 -1.30 16.25
C MET A 33 16.43 -0.41 15.36
N THR A 34 16.73 0.89 15.30
CA THR A 34 15.98 1.84 14.48
C THR A 34 16.08 1.51 12.99
N ILE A 35 17.27 1.13 12.51
CA ILE A 35 17.50 0.73 11.12
C ILE A 35 16.71 -0.54 10.78
N ASP A 36 16.79 -1.57 11.63
CA ASP A 36 16.06 -2.83 11.43
C ASP A 36 14.54 -2.62 11.35
N VAL A 37 13.99 -1.84 12.27
CA VAL A 37 12.56 -1.51 12.28
C VAL A 37 12.19 -0.71 11.03
N GLY A 38 13.01 0.27 10.64
CA GLY A 38 12.81 1.06 9.43
C GLY A 38 12.72 0.20 8.17
N MET A 39 13.66 -0.74 8.00
CA MET A 39 13.66 -1.67 6.86
C MET A 39 12.47 -2.64 6.88
N LEU A 40 12.04 -3.09 8.07
CA LEU A 40 10.84 -3.93 8.19
C LEU A 40 9.59 -3.18 7.69
N PHE A 41 9.40 -1.92 8.12
CA PHE A 41 8.26 -1.11 7.70
C PHE A 41 8.30 -0.77 6.22
N GLU A 42 9.49 -0.49 5.67
CA GLU A 42 9.68 -0.23 4.25
C GLU A 42 9.26 -1.44 3.42
N ASN A 43 9.73 -2.65 3.75
CA ASN A 43 9.31 -3.89 3.07
C ASN A 43 7.80 -4.12 3.18
N ARG A 44 7.20 -3.89 4.36
CA ARG A 44 5.75 -4.03 4.53
C ARG A 44 4.98 -3.06 3.63
N ARG A 45 5.45 -1.82 3.53
CA ARG A 45 4.86 -0.80 2.64
C ARG A 45 5.02 -1.19 1.17
N HIS A 46 6.16 -1.73 0.78
CA HIS A 46 6.38 -2.24 -0.58
C HIS A 46 5.36 -3.33 -0.93
N PHE A 47 5.15 -4.32 -0.05
CA PHE A 47 4.13 -5.36 -0.26
C PHE A 47 2.72 -4.78 -0.33
N GLN A 48 2.38 -3.83 0.55
CA GLN A 48 1.07 -3.19 0.53
C GLN A 48 0.81 -2.43 -0.78
N ASN A 49 1.74 -1.56 -1.19
CA ASN A 49 1.62 -0.82 -2.43
C ASN A 49 1.51 -1.75 -3.65
N SER A 50 2.26 -2.86 -3.64
CA SER A 50 2.20 -3.86 -4.70
C SER A 50 0.84 -4.56 -4.71
N ALA A 51 0.34 -4.99 -3.56
CA ALA A 51 -0.97 -5.65 -3.44
C ALA A 51 -2.10 -4.71 -3.89
N ASP A 52 -2.07 -3.44 -3.49
CA ASP A 52 -3.06 -2.42 -3.88
C ASP A 52 -3.03 -2.17 -5.40
N ALA A 53 -1.83 -2.04 -5.98
CA ALA A 53 -1.68 -1.88 -7.42
C ALA A 53 -2.17 -3.10 -8.20
N MET A 54 -1.85 -4.31 -7.74
CA MET A 54 -2.34 -5.55 -8.35
C MET A 54 -3.87 -5.65 -8.26
N ALA A 55 -4.45 -5.27 -7.11
CA ALA A 55 -5.89 -5.34 -6.89
C ALA A 55 -6.63 -4.35 -7.79
N LEU A 56 -6.15 -3.11 -7.85
CA LEU A 56 -6.75 -2.09 -8.72
C LEU A 56 -6.63 -2.46 -10.19
N ALA A 57 -5.47 -2.96 -10.63
CA ALA A 57 -5.25 -3.40 -12.00
C ALA A 57 -6.14 -4.60 -12.38
N GLY A 58 -6.35 -5.55 -11.47
CA GLY A 58 -7.23 -6.69 -11.72
C GLY A 58 -8.72 -6.30 -11.72
N ALA A 59 -9.14 -5.39 -10.85
CA ALA A 59 -10.52 -4.90 -10.78
C ALA A 59 -10.98 -4.22 -12.08
N ASP A 60 -10.02 -3.77 -12.90
CA ASP A 60 -10.24 -3.17 -14.21
C ASP A 60 -10.92 -4.12 -15.23
N GLU A 61 -10.71 -5.43 -15.07
CA GLU A 61 -11.26 -6.47 -15.95
C GLU A 61 -12.55 -7.09 -15.39
N LEU A 62 -12.94 -6.71 -14.17
CA LEU A 62 -14.16 -7.21 -13.52
C LEU A 62 -15.38 -6.37 -13.91
N PRO A 63 -16.59 -6.98 -13.94
CA PRO A 63 -16.88 -8.40 -13.73
C PRO A 63 -16.75 -9.26 -15.00
N ASP A 64 -16.49 -8.63 -16.15
CA ASP A 64 -16.64 -9.23 -17.48
C ASP A 64 -15.66 -10.40 -17.70
N ASN A 65 -14.41 -10.27 -17.26
CA ASN A 65 -13.35 -11.27 -17.51
C ASN A 65 -12.54 -11.59 -16.24
N PRO A 66 -13.06 -12.42 -15.31
CA PRO A 66 -12.35 -12.77 -14.08
C PRO A 66 -11.01 -13.49 -14.32
N GLY A 67 -10.88 -14.22 -15.43
CA GLY A 67 -9.62 -14.84 -15.83
C GLY A 67 -8.56 -13.82 -16.24
N LEU A 68 -8.94 -12.76 -16.96
CA LEU A 68 -8.04 -11.68 -17.35
C LEU A 68 -7.69 -10.79 -16.14
N ALA A 69 -8.62 -10.59 -15.21
CA ALA A 69 -8.37 -9.87 -13.95
C ALA A 69 -7.16 -10.47 -13.19
N ILE A 70 -7.12 -11.79 -13.05
CA ILE A 70 -6.02 -12.51 -12.39
C ILE A 70 -4.71 -12.35 -13.17
N GLN A 71 -4.74 -12.43 -14.51
CA GLN A 71 -3.55 -12.27 -15.34
C GLN A 71 -2.99 -10.84 -15.26
N LYS A 72 -3.85 -9.83 -15.30
CA LYS A 72 -3.49 -8.42 -15.20
C LYS A 72 -2.92 -8.09 -13.82
N ALA A 73 -3.55 -8.58 -12.76
CA ALA A 73 -3.02 -8.48 -11.41
C ALA A 73 -1.62 -9.09 -11.29
N LYS A 74 -1.39 -10.30 -11.85
CA LYS A 74 -0.05 -10.91 -11.87
C LYS A 74 0.98 -10.10 -12.65
N SER A 75 0.62 -9.57 -13.82
CA SER A 75 1.52 -8.74 -14.63
C SER A 75 1.95 -7.47 -13.89
N TRP A 76 1.00 -6.80 -13.22
CA TRP A 76 1.31 -5.66 -12.37
C TRP A 76 2.17 -6.03 -11.16
N GLY A 77 1.96 -7.21 -10.57
CA GLY A 77 2.82 -7.74 -9.53
C GLY A 77 4.26 -7.91 -10.00
N THR A 78 4.46 -8.54 -11.16
CA THR A 78 5.81 -8.73 -11.74
C THR A 78 6.50 -7.42 -12.07
N ASN A 79 5.75 -6.41 -12.53
CA ASN A 79 6.30 -5.07 -12.79
C ASN A 79 6.72 -4.34 -11.51
N ASN A 80 6.07 -4.64 -10.38
CA ASN A 80 6.43 -4.14 -9.05
C ASN A 80 7.45 -5.05 -8.32
N GLY A 81 8.11 -5.97 -9.03
CA GLY A 81 9.13 -6.85 -8.44
C GLY A 81 8.59 -7.95 -7.53
N VAL A 82 7.28 -8.21 -7.55
CA VAL A 82 6.66 -9.33 -6.82
C VAL A 82 6.85 -10.63 -7.58
N SER A 83 7.49 -11.60 -6.93
CA SER A 83 7.67 -12.96 -7.45
C SER A 83 6.41 -13.80 -7.23
N SER A 84 6.19 -14.81 -8.08
CA SER A 84 5.03 -15.71 -7.93
C SER A 84 5.01 -16.47 -6.61
N SER A 85 6.17 -16.72 -5.99
CA SER A 85 6.29 -17.35 -4.66
C SER A 85 5.81 -16.47 -3.52
N GLN A 86 5.72 -15.16 -3.74
CA GLN A 86 5.26 -14.19 -2.75
C GLN A 86 3.74 -13.99 -2.81
N ILE A 87 3.07 -14.54 -3.82
CA ILE A 87 1.61 -14.50 -3.93
C ILE A 87 1.05 -15.68 -3.16
N LYS A 88 0.44 -15.40 -2.02
CA LYS A 88 -0.17 -16.41 -1.17
C LYS A 88 -1.61 -16.70 -1.58
N ASP A 89 -2.35 -15.65 -1.88
CA ASP A 89 -3.74 -15.74 -2.33
C ASP A 89 -4.00 -14.69 -3.41
N LEU A 90 -4.75 -15.09 -4.43
CA LEU A 90 -5.17 -14.24 -5.54
C LEU A 90 -6.43 -14.82 -6.12
N GLU A 91 -7.56 -14.25 -5.74
CA GLU A 91 -8.87 -14.77 -6.13
C GLU A 91 -9.88 -13.67 -6.43
N VAL A 92 -10.79 -13.99 -7.34
CA VAL A 92 -11.96 -13.16 -7.62
C VAL A 92 -13.08 -13.62 -6.70
N ARG A 93 -13.56 -12.71 -5.86
CA ARG A 93 -14.64 -12.89 -4.89
C ARG A 93 -15.91 -12.20 -5.37
N THR A 94 -17.00 -12.51 -4.68
CA THR A 94 -18.30 -11.88 -4.84
C THR A 94 -18.66 -11.21 -3.52
N THR A 95 -18.79 -9.88 -3.51
CA THR A 95 -19.19 -9.09 -2.34
C THR A 95 -20.64 -8.63 -2.44
N SER A 96 -21.02 -8.06 -3.59
CA SER A 96 -22.36 -7.51 -3.85
C SER A 96 -22.95 -8.06 -5.15
N TYR A 97 -22.12 -8.18 -6.20
CA TYR A 97 -22.47 -8.80 -7.47
C TYR A 97 -21.46 -9.89 -7.85
N PRO A 98 -21.86 -10.89 -8.67
CA PRO A 98 -20.95 -11.94 -9.11
C PRO A 98 -19.68 -11.35 -9.74
N ASN A 99 -18.52 -11.82 -9.27
CA ASN A 99 -17.19 -11.41 -9.76
C ASN A 99 -16.91 -9.90 -9.66
N ASP A 100 -17.40 -9.24 -8.61
CA ASP A 100 -17.21 -7.80 -8.45
C ASP A 100 -15.94 -7.39 -7.71
N THR A 101 -15.28 -8.34 -7.03
CA THR A 101 -14.17 -8.05 -6.12
C THR A 101 -12.97 -8.92 -6.46
N ILE A 102 -11.77 -8.36 -6.47
CA ILE A 102 -10.52 -9.11 -6.48
C ILE A 102 -9.83 -8.96 -5.13
N TYR A 103 -9.34 -10.09 -4.59
CA TYR A 103 -8.61 -10.15 -3.34
C TYR A 103 -7.21 -10.70 -3.57
N ILE A 104 -6.23 -10.08 -2.92
CA ILE A 104 -4.81 -10.38 -3.08
C ILE A 104 -4.16 -10.42 -1.72
N GLN A 105 -3.36 -11.47 -1.47
CA GLN A 105 -2.51 -11.61 -0.30
C GLN A 105 -1.09 -11.91 -0.75
N LEU A 106 -0.16 -11.04 -0.32
CA LEU A 106 1.26 -11.22 -0.52
C LEU A 106 1.93 -11.61 0.79
N GLU A 107 2.93 -12.49 0.74
CA GLU A 107 3.76 -12.88 1.87
C GLU A 107 5.23 -13.01 1.44
N GLY A 108 6.15 -12.54 2.29
CA GLY A 108 7.59 -12.64 2.08
C GLY A 108 8.35 -12.74 3.39
N GLN A 109 9.60 -13.17 3.30
CA GLN A 109 10.48 -13.29 4.47
C GLN A 109 11.41 -12.08 4.55
N PHE A 110 11.37 -11.38 5.68
CA PHE A 110 12.31 -10.32 6.01
C PHE A 110 13.42 -10.87 6.90
N ASN A 111 14.67 -10.63 6.51
CA ASN A 111 15.84 -11.03 7.29
C ASN A 111 16.33 -9.85 8.11
N TRP A 112 16.31 -9.99 9.43
CA TRP A 112 16.83 -8.98 10.35
C TRP A 112 18.33 -8.78 10.15
N ILE A 113 18.87 -7.57 10.33
CA ILE A 113 20.32 -7.34 10.22
C ILE A 113 20.94 -7.36 11.60
N PHE A 114 20.51 -6.46 12.49
CA PHE A 114 21.13 -6.28 13.81
C PHE A 114 20.43 -7.07 14.92
N ALA A 115 19.12 -7.26 14.83
CA ALA A 115 18.32 -8.05 15.77
C ALA A 115 18.70 -9.54 15.77
N ARG A 116 19.53 -9.97 14.80
CA ARG A 116 20.21 -11.28 14.83
C ARG A 116 21.02 -11.49 16.12
N VAL A 117 21.61 -10.43 16.67
CA VAL A 117 22.34 -10.49 17.96
C VAL A 117 21.41 -10.86 19.12
N LEU A 118 20.12 -10.54 19.01
CA LEU A 118 19.08 -10.88 20.00
C LEU A 118 18.34 -12.20 19.66
N GLY A 119 18.86 -12.98 18.71
CA GLY A 119 18.28 -14.26 18.29
C GLY A 119 17.11 -14.15 17.30
N LYS A 120 16.82 -12.96 16.75
CA LYS A 120 15.82 -12.79 15.68
C LYS A 120 16.50 -12.88 14.32
N THR A 121 16.30 -13.98 13.62
CA THR A 121 16.94 -14.24 12.31
C THR A 121 16.06 -13.85 11.13
N SER A 122 14.76 -14.10 11.21
CA SER A 122 13.80 -13.71 10.18
C SER A 122 12.42 -13.37 10.77
N ALA A 123 11.59 -12.70 9.98
CA ALA A 123 10.17 -12.46 10.24
C ALA A 123 9.37 -12.59 8.95
N ASN A 124 8.15 -13.09 9.02
CA ASN A 124 7.23 -13.05 7.89
C ASN A 124 6.56 -11.69 7.82
N VAL A 125 6.53 -11.11 6.62
CA VAL A 125 5.88 -9.85 6.32
C VAL A 125 4.90 -10.11 5.20
N GLY A 126 3.65 -9.74 5.41
CA GLY A 126 2.62 -9.84 4.39
C GLY A 126 1.78 -8.60 4.31
N ALA A 127 1.08 -8.48 3.20
CA ALA A 127 0.12 -7.42 2.93
C ALA A 127 -1.09 -8.01 2.19
N GLU A 128 -2.24 -7.37 2.39
CA GLU A 128 -3.51 -7.78 1.82
C GLU A 128 -4.17 -6.57 1.18
N ALA A 129 -4.78 -6.78 0.03
CA ALA A 129 -5.51 -5.74 -0.68
C ALA A 129 -6.74 -6.34 -1.35
N ALA A 130 -7.81 -5.56 -1.41
CA ALA A 130 -9.01 -5.89 -2.14
C ALA A 130 -9.50 -4.67 -2.91
N ALA A 131 -9.89 -4.89 -4.16
CA ALA A 131 -10.51 -3.87 -4.98
C ALA A 131 -11.82 -4.40 -5.53
N ARG A 132 -12.85 -3.55 -5.55
CA ARG A 132 -14.16 -3.90 -6.09
C ARG A 132 -14.59 -2.92 -7.16
N ILE A 133 -15.28 -3.43 -8.17
CA ILE A 133 -16.06 -2.62 -9.09
C ILE A 133 -17.49 -2.51 -8.56
N GLY A 134 -18.08 -1.32 -8.69
CA GLY A 134 -19.45 -1.07 -8.30
C GLY A 134 -20.09 -0.03 -9.21
N THR A 135 -21.38 -0.18 -9.44
CA THR A 135 -22.19 0.83 -10.11
C THR A 135 -22.78 1.77 -9.06
N MET A 136 -22.79 3.05 -9.36
CA MET A 136 -23.46 4.05 -8.54
C MET A 136 -24.93 4.08 -8.95
N SER A 137 -25.85 3.68 -8.06
CA SER A 137 -27.28 3.59 -8.37
C SER A 137 -28.03 4.93 -8.32
N GLY A 138 -27.34 6.02 -7.93
CA GLY A 138 -27.86 7.38 -7.95
C GLY A 138 -27.36 8.21 -6.76
N GLY A 139 -27.54 9.53 -6.86
CA GLY A 139 -27.29 10.47 -5.77
C GLY A 139 -27.90 11.83 -6.08
N ASN A 140 -28.24 12.57 -5.03
CA ASN A 140 -28.75 13.94 -5.16
C ASN A 140 -27.59 14.93 -5.25
N ASN A 141 -27.79 16.06 -5.94
CA ASN A 141 -26.81 17.15 -6.05
C ASN A 141 -25.47 16.76 -6.70
N MET A 142 -25.49 15.80 -7.64
CA MET A 142 -24.32 15.46 -8.42
C MET A 142 -24.04 16.56 -9.46
N MET A 143 -22.83 17.13 -9.43
CA MET A 143 -22.38 18.06 -10.46
C MET A 143 -21.41 17.31 -11.39
N PRO A 144 -21.81 16.98 -12.64
CA PRO A 144 -20.90 16.41 -13.61
C PRO A 144 -19.83 17.44 -14.00
N TRP A 145 -18.57 17.02 -14.04
CA TRP A 145 -17.46 17.90 -14.44
C TRP A 145 -17.32 18.03 -15.96
N ALA A 146 -17.83 17.04 -16.69
CA ALA A 146 -17.94 17.02 -18.14
C ALA A 146 -19.18 16.23 -18.57
N LEU A 147 -19.81 16.66 -19.66
CA LEU A 147 -20.95 16.01 -20.31
C LEU A 147 -20.66 15.94 -21.81
N LEU A 148 -21.13 14.88 -22.46
CA LEU A 148 -21.10 14.82 -23.91
C LEU A 148 -22.06 15.87 -24.47
N GLN A 149 -21.59 16.71 -25.39
CA GLN A 149 -22.41 17.79 -25.97
C GLN A 149 -23.66 17.27 -26.69
N SER A 150 -23.65 16.01 -27.12
CA SER A 150 -24.75 15.32 -27.77
C SER A 150 -25.73 14.64 -26.80
N ASP A 151 -25.51 14.70 -25.49
CA ASP A 151 -26.36 14.05 -24.50
C ASP A 151 -27.67 14.83 -24.30
N ALA A 152 -28.72 14.38 -24.97
CA ALA A 152 -30.03 15.01 -24.94
C ALA A 152 -30.78 14.81 -23.60
N ASP A 153 -30.32 13.89 -22.73
CA ASP A 153 -30.91 13.71 -21.40
C ASP A 153 -30.35 14.77 -20.45
N CYS A 154 -29.05 15.09 -20.57
CA CYS A 154 -28.36 16.07 -19.74
C CYS A 154 -28.47 17.53 -20.25
N LEU A 155 -28.53 17.74 -21.57
CA LEU A 155 -28.41 19.06 -22.21
C LEU A 155 -29.65 19.41 -23.05
N ASP A 156 -29.97 20.70 -23.16
CA ASP A 156 -30.97 21.22 -24.11
C ASP A 156 -30.40 21.35 -25.54
N ALA A 157 -31.24 21.76 -26.49
CA ALA A 157 -30.83 21.90 -27.89
C ALA A 157 -29.79 23.01 -28.12
N GLN A 158 -29.58 23.86 -27.11
CA GLN A 158 -28.63 24.96 -27.08
C GLN A 158 -27.34 24.55 -26.34
N GLY A 159 -27.26 23.34 -25.79
CA GLY A 159 -26.12 22.82 -25.05
C GLY A 159 -26.04 23.27 -23.59
N HIS A 160 -27.12 23.83 -23.02
CA HIS A 160 -27.18 24.18 -21.61
C HIS A 160 -27.64 22.99 -20.76
N ALA A 161 -27.14 22.91 -19.52
CA ALA A 161 -27.54 21.88 -18.56
C ALA A 161 -29.02 22.01 -18.17
N LYS A 162 -29.75 20.90 -18.23
CA LYS A 162 -31.16 20.82 -17.78
C LYS A 162 -31.21 20.67 -16.25
N PHE A 163 -31.70 21.69 -15.55
CA PHE A 163 -31.88 21.61 -14.10
C PHE A 163 -33.09 20.74 -13.74
N GLY A 164 -32.90 19.81 -12.78
CA GLY A 164 -33.97 18.93 -12.30
C GLY A 164 -34.29 17.73 -13.21
N ALA A 165 -33.51 17.51 -14.27
CA ALA A 165 -33.64 16.35 -15.14
C ALA A 165 -32.90 15.13 -14.57
N SER A 166 -33.47 13.94 -14.77
CA SER A 166 -32.78 12.66 -14.50
C SER A 166 -31.88 12.34 -15.69
N CYS A 167 -30.58 12.26 -15.46
CA CYS A 167 -29.61 12.09 -16.54
C CYS A 167 -28.60 10.97 -16.23
N ALA A 168 -28.17 10.24 -17.25
CA ALA A 168 -27.19 9.16 -17.12
C ALA A 168 -25.77 9.69 -17.30
N VAL A 169 -25.15 10.17 -16.20
CA VAL A 169 -23.80 10.78 -16.23
C VAL A 169 -22.68 9.76 -16.48
N LYS A 170 -22.95 8.46 -16.32
CA LYS A 170 -22.01 7.38 -16.61
C LYS A 170 -22.72 6.25 -17.34
N ILE A 171 -22.34 6.04 -18.59
CA ILE A 171 -22.67 4.84 -19.34
C ILE A 171 -21.71 3.73 -18.93
N GLY A 172 -22.25 2.53 -18.69
CA GLY A 172 -21.48 1.37 -18.21
C GLY A 172 -20.38 0.92 -19.18
N ALA A 173 -19.52 0.01 -18.71
CA ALA A 173 -18.33 -0.49 -19.41
C ALA A 173 -18.58 -1.18 -20.77
N GLN A 174 -19.84 -1.28 -21.21
CA GLN A 174 -20.24 -1.91 -22.47
C GLN A 174 -20.71 -0.93 -23.55
N SER A 175 -20.69 0.38 -23.28
CA SER A 175 -20.97 1.37 -24.31
C SER A 175 -19.70 1.68 -25.12
N SER A 176 -19.77 1.54 -26.44
CA SER A 176 -18.67 1.77 -27.40
C SER A 176 -18.11 3.21 -27.43
N ILE A 177 -18.64 4.09 -26.58
CA ILE A 177 -18.38 5.52 -26.53
C ILE A 177 -17.45 5.91 -25.38
N ALA A 178 -17.25 5.04 -24.39
CA ALA A 178 -16.26 5.24 -23.34
C ALA A 178 -15.96 3.93 -22.63
N ASN A 179 -14.74 3.39 -22.83
CA ASN A 179 -14.07 2.66 -21.75
C ASN A 179 -13.93 3.67 -20.62
N GLY A 180 -14.90 3.69 -19.69
CA GLY A 180 -15.02 4.76 -18.71
C GLY A 180 -13.69 4.97 -17.99
N TRP A 181 -13.25 6.22 -17.91
CA TRP A 181 -12.11 6.62 -17.09
C TRP A 181 -12.43 6.25 -15.64
N ARG A 182 -11.96 5.07 -15.23
CA ARG A 182 -12.02 4.59 -13.84
C ARG A 182 -10.95 5.37 -13.10
N GLY A 183 -11.32 6.58 -12.66
CA GLY A 183 -10.41 7.53 -12.02
C GLY A 183 -9.51 6.86 -10.98
N ALA A 184 -8.27 7.34 -10.94
CA ALA A 184 -7.12 6.89 -10.14
C ALA A 184 -6.09 5.97 -10.83
N LEU A 185 -5.94 6.03 -12.15
CA LEU A 185 -4.84 5.37 -12.89
C LEU A 185 -4.12 6.29 -13.89
N ASP A 186 -4.20 7.60 -13.68
CA ASP A 186 -3.31 8.61 -14.26
C ASP A 186 -2.62 9.35 -13.11
#